data_AF-A0A2M7GU45-F1
#
_entry.id   AF-A0A2M7GU45-F1
#
_cell.length_a   1.000
_cell.length_b   1.000
_cell.length_c   1.000
_cell.angle_alpha   90.00
_cell.angle_beta   90.00
_cell.angle_gamma   90.00
#
_symmetry.space_group_name_H-M   'P 1'
#
loop_
_entity.id
_entity.type
_entity.pdbx_description
1 polymer ?
#
loop_
_entity_poly.entity_id
_entity_poly.type
_entity_poly.pdbx_seq_one_letter_code
_entity_poly.pdbx_strand_id
1 'polypeptide(L)'
;SLERRLNRDIKRVYEYYETLREETISAIERKAVGKMEQQYLENRAKIEQMIREKRWEWNRDEKIDKLLAKLDVIEAERKWKVQDLIAKYALKIQIIPLTAIRMAVRTPIFWINIKRRLASRQFPLSYNPVVKHLDALPCESCFNPQGVYYICDDNLHIICANCFKACPHCGKRYCRVCHGEKCPKCTK
;
A
#
# COMPACT_ATOMS: atom_id res chain seq x y z
N SER A 1 2.92 5.64 -16.54
CA SER A 1 3.17 6.09 -15.16
C SER A 1 4.61 5.78 -14.77
N LEU A 2 5.26 6.66 -13.99
CA LEU A 2 6.61 6.46 -13.41
C LEU A 2 6.67 5.21 -12.53
N GLU A 3 5.60 4.92 -11.80
CA GLU A 3 5.45 3.72 -10.99
C GLU A 3 5.60 2.43 -11.80
N ARG A 4 5.00 2.38 -13.01
CA ARG A 4 5.18 1.24 -13.93
C ARG A 4 6.61 1.12 -14.46
N ARG A 5 7.40 2.21 -14.49
CA ARG A 5 8.81 2.18 -14.89
C ARG A 5 9.68 1.69 -13.74
N LEU A 6 9.48 2.23 -12.53
CA LEU A 6 10.12 1.77 -11.30
C LEU A 6 9.91 0.26 -11.10
N ASN A 7 8.67 -0.22 -11.18
CA ASN A 7 8.36 -1.65 -10.98
C ASN A 7 9.05 -2.54 -12.03
N ARG A 8 9.16 -2.08 -13.28
CA ARG A 8 9.89 -2.82 -14.33
C ARG A 8 11.39 -2.85 -14.08
N ASP A 9 11.99 -1.74 -13.67
CA ASP A 9 13.43 -1.66 -13.42
C ASP A 9 13.82 -2.43 -12.15
N ILE A 10 13.01 -2.34 -11.10
CA ILE A 10 13.15 -3.18 -9.89
C ILE A 10 13.09 -4.66 -10.28
N LYS A 11 12.10 -5.07 -11.08
CA LYS A 11 11.96 -6.46 -11.53
C LYS A 11 13.21 -6.96 -12.27
N ARG A 12 13.76 -6.16 -13.19
CA ARG A 12 14.99 -6.49 -13.92
C ARG A 12 16.20 -6.67 -12.99
N VAL A 13 16.32 -5.81 -11.98
CA VAL A 13 17.38 -5.91 -10.98
C VAL A 13 17.21 -7.20 -10.16
N TYR A 14 16.00 -7.53 -9.73
CA TYR A 14 15.74 -8.79 -9.03
C TYR A 14 16.08 -10.01 -9.89
N GLU A 15 15.62 -10.07 -11.14
CA GLU A 15 15.89 -11.18 -12.07
C GLU A 15 17.41 -11.38 -12.26
N TYR A 16 18.16 -10.30 -12.47
CA TYR A 16 19.61 -10.36 -12.61
C TYR A 16 20.30 -10.90 -11.35
N TYR A 17 20.01 -10.36 -10.17
CA TYR A 17 20.69 -10.79 -8.94
C TYR A 17 20.22 -12.17 -8.46
N GLU A 18 18.99 -12.61 -8.77
CA GLU A 18 18.57 -14.00 -8.53
C GLU A 18 19.36 -14.98 -9.41
N THR A 19 19.55 -14.70 -10.71
CA THR A 19 20.40 -15.58 -11.54
C THR A 19 21.83 -15.68 -11.01
N LEU A 20 22.43 -14.56 -10.58
CA LEU A 20 23.78 -14.55 -10.01
C LEU A 20 23.86 -15.31 -8.67
N ARG A 21 22.79 -15.25 -7.87
CA ARG A 21 22.65 -16.00 -6.62
C ARG A 21 22.56 -17.49 -6.89
N GLU A 22 21.69 -17.90 -7.82
CA GLU A 22 21.51 -19.30 -8.23
C GLU A 22 22.80 -19.92 -8.76
N GLU A 23 23.57 -19.18 -9.56
CA GLU A 23 24.89 -19.62 -10.02
C GLU A 23 25.88 -19.82 -8.86
N THR A 24 25.84 -18.92 -7.88
CA THR A 24 26.71 -18.97 -6.69
C THR A 24 26.33 -20.14 -5.78
N ILE A 25 25.03 -20.38 -5.58
CA ILE A 25 24.50 -21.53 -4.83
C ILE A 25 24.85 -22.83 -5.56
N SER A 26 24.61 -22.91 -6.87
CA SER A 26 24.95 -24.09 -7.68
C SER A 26 26.45 -24.39 -7.68
N ALA A 27 27.31 -23.38 -7.49
CA ALA A 27 28.75 -23.57 -7.31
C ALA A 27 29.10 -24.10 -5.91
N ILE A 28 28.34 -23.73 -4.88
CA ILE A 28 28.45 -24.32 -3.53
C ILE A 28 27.99 -25.77 -3.56
N GLU A 29 26.82 -26.04 -4.15
CA GLU A 29 26.21 -27.38 -4.22
C GLU A 29 27.04 -28.35 -5.04
N ARG A 30 27.53 -27.99 -6.25
CA ARG A 30 28.43 -28.87 -7.03
C ARG A 30 29.70 -29.21 -6.26
N LYS A 31 30.22 -28.28 -5.47
CA LYS A 31 31.37 -28.52 -4.60
C LYS A 31 31.01 -29.37 -3.38
N ALA A 32 29.78 -29.29 -2.86
CA ALA A 32 29.29 -30.14 -1.79
C ALA A 32 28.99 -31.58 -2.27
N VAL A 33 28.42 -31.74 -3.47
CA VAL A 33 28.08 -33.04 -4.09
C VAL A 33 29.32 -33.79 -4.57
N GLY A 34 30.24 -33.11 -5.25
CA GLY A 34 31.53 -33.71 -5.62
C GLY A 34 32.35 -34.15 -4.39
N LYS A 35 32.16 -33.48 -3.24
CA LYS A 35 32.69 -33.90 -1.94
C LYS A 35 31.96 -35.11 -1.38
N MET A 36 30.64 -35.21 -1.49
CA MET A 36 29.88 -36.37 -1.00
C MET A 36 30.30 -37.65 -1.74
N GLU A 37 30.43 -37.58 -3.07
CA GLU A 37 30.82 -38.71 -3.92
C GLU A 37 32.28 -39.14 -3.71
N GLN A 38 33.21 -38.19 -3.53
CA GLN A 38 34.60 -38.48 -3.13
C GLN A 38 34.68 -39.02 -1.69
N GLN A 39 33.89 -38.48 -0.76
CA GLN A 39 33.87 -38.92 0.63
C GLN A 39 33.34 -40.35 0.77
N TYR A 40 32.35 -40.79 -0.03
CA TYR A 40 31.91 -42.20 -0.05
C TYR A 40 32.98 -43.17 -0.58
N LEU A 41 33.75 -42.79 -1.60
CA LEU A 41 34.86 -43.58 -2.14
C LEU A 41 36.08 -43.60 -1.21
N GLU A 42 36.38 -42.47 -0.57
CA GLU A 42 37.50 -42.33 0.37
C GLU A 42 37.19 -42.90 1.78
N ASN A 43 35.92 -42.90 2.24
CA ASN A 43 35.51 -43.50 3.51
C ASN A 43 35.81 -45.01 3.59
N ARG A 44 35.88 -45.71 2.44
CA ARG A 44 36.26 -47.13 2.37
C ARG A 44 37.76 -47.37 2.63
N ALA A 45 38.60 -46.35 2.45
CA ALA A 45 40.06 -46.43 2.61
C ALA A 45 40.60 -45.60 3.80
N LYS A 46 39.81 -44.68 4.37
CA LYS A 46 40.25 -43.71 5.39
C LYS A 46 40.01 -44.10 6.86
N ILE A 47 39.33 -45.22 7.16
CA ILE A 47 39.17 -45.68 8.56
C ILE A 47 40.54 -45.96 9.23
N GLU A 48 41.57 -46.33 8.47
CA GLU A 48 42.89 -46.74 9.01
C GLU A 48 43.91 -45.60 9.19
N GLN A 49 43.75 -44.44 8.53
CA GLN A 49 44.70 -43.30 8.62
C GLN A 49 44.20 -42.12 9.47
N MET A 50 43.02 -42.27 10.10
CA MET A 50 42.28 -41.22 10.80
C MET A 50 43.00 -40.50 11.97
N ILE A 51 44.13 -41.00 12.49
CA ILE A 51 44.67 -40.52 13.78
C ILE A 51 45.83 -39.51 13.65
N ARG A 52 46.46 -39.33 12.48
CA ARG A 52 47.79 -38.68 12.43
C ARG A 52 47.88 -37.23 11.90
N GLU A 53 46.88 -36.70 11.20
CA GLU A 53 47.01 -35.37 10.54
C GLU A 53 45.90 -34.37 10.88
N LYS A 54 45.71 -34.10 12.17
CA LYS A 54 44.81 -33.06 12.71
C LYS A 54 45.14 -31.59 12.31
N ARG A 55 45.90 -31.38 11.22
CA ARG A 55 46.30 -30.07 10.70
C ARG A 55 45.58 -29.66 9.40
N TRP A 56 44.84 -30.58 8.78
CA TRP A 56 44.02 -30.33 7.58
C TRP A 56 42.65 -29.68 7.88
N GLU A 57 42.33 -29.37 9.12
CA GLU A 57 41.00 -28.85 9.53
C GLU A 57 40.80 -27.36 9.21
N TRP A 58 41.87 -26.57 9.12
CA TRP A 58 41.76 -25.09 9.03
C TRP A 58 41.72 -24.50 7.61
N ASN A 59 42.10 -25.26 6.58
CA ASN A 59 42.02 -24.82 5.16
C ASN A 59 40.64 -25.13 4.52
N ARG A 60 39.73 -25.75 5.28
CA ARG A 60 38.44 -26.33 4.84
C ARG A 60 37.28 -25.33 4.87
N ASP A 61 37.21 -24.48 5.89
CA ASP A 61 36.13 -23.52 6.09
C ASP A 61 36.32 -22.24 5.24
N GLU A 62 37.58 -21.81 5.06
CA GLU A 62 37.91 -20.54 4.41
C GLU A 62 37.33 -20.39 2.98
N LYS A 63 37.23 -21.48 2.22
CA LYS A 63 36.70 -21.43 0.84
C LYS A 63 35.16 -21.41 0.78
N ILE A 64 34.49 -22.06 1.73
CA ILE A 64 33.02 -22.02 1.83
C ILE A 64 32.62 -20.67 2.42
N ASP A 65 33.33 -20.21 3.45
CA ASP A 65 33.16 -18.89 4.05
C ASP A 65 33.36 -17.78 3.01
N LYS A 66 34.33 -17.91 2.10
CA LYS A 66 34.49 -16.98 0.96
C LYS A 66 33.27 -16.96 0.01
N LEU A 67 32.59 -18.09 -0.20
CA LEU A 67 31.41 -18.15 -1.06
C LEU A 67 30.16 -17.62 -0.36
N LEU A 68 30.03 -17.85 0.95
CA LEU A 68 28.98 -17.26 1.79
C LEU A 68 29.15 -15.74 1.89
N ALA A 69 30.37 -15.26 2.15
CA ALA A 69 30.68 -13.83 2.13
C ALA A 69 30.38 -13.20 0.76
N LYS A 70 30.60 -13.94 -0.33
CA LYS A 70 30.24 -13.48 -1.67
C LYS A 70 28.72 -13.37 -1.86
N LEU A 71 27.94 -14.31 -1.34
CA LEU A 71 26.47 -14.23 -1.33
C LEU A 71 25.98 -13.00 -0.56
N ASP A 72 26.56 -12.73 0.60
CA ASP A 72 26.19 -11.55 1.41
C ASP A 72 26.47 -10.23 0.67
N VAL A 73 27.60 -10.15 -0.03
CA VAL A 73 27.95 -8.99 -0.87
C VAL A 73 26.95 -8.82 -2.01
N ILE A 74 26.57 -9.90 -2.70
CA ILE A 74 25.57 -9.88 -3.78
C ILE A 74 24.22 -9.38 -3.27
N GLU A 75 23.78 -9.86 -2.10
CA GLU A 75 22.51 -9.42 -1.51
C GLU A 75 22.54 -7.95 -1.07
N ALA A 76 23.67 -7.49 -0.50
CA ALA A 76 23.87 -6.11 -0.12
C ALA A 76 23.84 -5.18 -1.34
N GLU A 77 24.51 -5.57 -2.42
CA GLU A 77 24.53 -4.81 -3.67
C GLU A 77 23.15 -4.73 -4.32
N ARG A 78 22.41 -5.84 -4.35
CA ARG A 78 21.01 -5.87 -4.80
C ARG A 78 20.16 -4.87 -4.03
N LYS A 79 20.23 -4.89 -2.69
CA LYS A 79 19.48 -3.97 -1.83
C LYS A 79 19.83 -2.52 -2.12
N TRP A 80 21.11 -2.22 -2.27
CA TRP A 80 21.58 -0.87 -2.60
C TRP A 80 21.06 -0.40 -3.97
N LYS A 81 21.10 -1.25 -5.00
CA LYS A 81 20.57 -0.93 -6.34
C LYS A 81 19.07 -0.68 -6.33
N VAL A 82 18.31 -1.45 -5.55
CA VAL A 82 16.87 -1.22 -5.38
C VAL A 82 16.62 0.13 -4.70
N GLN A 83 17.37 0.47 -3.66
CA GLN A 83 17.27 1.77 -2.99
C GLN A 83 17.65 2.93 -3.92
N ASP A 84 18.69 2.78 -4.74
CA ASP A 84 19.09 3.75 -5.75
C ASP A 84 17.98 3.97 -6.78
N LEU A 85 17.32 2.90 -7.25
CA LEU A 85 16.15 3.02 -8.13
C LEU A 85 14.99 3.75 -7.43
N ILE A 86 14.68 3.41 -6.18
CA ILE A 86 13.64 4.09 -5.41
C ILE A 86 13.95 5.59 -5.29
N ALA A 87 15.19 5.94 -4.95
CA ALA A 87 15.64 7.33 -4.83
C ALA A 87 15.57 8.07 -6.18
N LYS A 88 16.02 7.44 -7.27
CA LYS A 88 15.95 7.99 -8.64
C LYS A 88 14.53 8.29 -9.09
N TYR A 89 13.57 7.45 -8.72
CA TYR A 89 12.16 7.62 -9.06
C TYR A 89 11.37 8.39 -7.98
N ALA A 90 11.99 8.80 -6.88
CA ALA A 90 11.35 9.58 -5.84
C ALA A 90 11.10 11.02 -6.33
N LEU A 91 9.84 11.43 -6.33
CA LEU A 91 9.44 12.80 -6.65
C LEU A 91 9.18 13.56 -5.36
N LYS A 92 9.95 14.62 -5.12
CA LYS A 92 9.66 15.59 -4.07
C LYS A 92 8.80 16.71 -4.65
N ILE A 93 7.50 16.64 -4.40
CA ILE A 93 6.55 17.69 -4.82
C ILE A 93 6.34 18.63 -3.64
N GLN A 94 6.67 19.90 -3.83
CA GLN A 94 6.33 20.97 -2.88
C GLN A 94 5.23 21.82 -3.50
N ILE A 95 4.09 21.88 -2.82
CA ILE A 95 2.98 22.77 -3.21
C ILE A 95 2.98 23.91 -2.21
N ILE A 96 3.25 25.12 -2.70
CA ILE A 96 3.26 26.34 -1.90
C ILE A 96 2.19 27.27 -2.49
N PRO A 97 1.22 27.77 -1.71
CA PRO A 97 0.28 28.76 -2.19
C PRO A 97 1.02 30.08 -2.44
N LEU A 98 1.01 30.56 -3.69
CA LEU A 98 1.66 31.83 -4.05
C LEU A 98 0.72 33.03 -3.78
N THR A 99 -0.53 32.92 -4.22
CA THR A 99 -1.49 34.02 -4.18
C THR A 99 -2.90 33.47 -3.96
N ALA A 100 -3.71 34.19 -3.18
CA ALA A 100 -5.15 33.95 -3.08
C ALA A 100 -5.89 35.00 -3.91
N ILE A 101 -6.74 34.55 -4.84
CA ILE A 101 -7.58 35.43 -5.65
C ILE A 101 -9.02 35.27 -5.19
N ARG A 102 -9.70 36.38 -4.86
CA ARG A 102 -11.13 36.38 -4.56
C ARG A 102 -11.89 36.74 -5.84
N MET A 103 -12.68 35.80 -6.34
CA MET A 103 -13.58 36.03 -7.48
C MET A 103 -15.02 36.06 -6.97
N ALA A 104 -15.73 37.15 -7.25
CA ALA A 104 -17.17 37.26 -7.00
C ALA A 104 -17.89 37.16 -8.35
N VAL A 105 -18.74 36.14 -8.49
CA VAL A 105 -19.47 35.84 -9.72
C VAL A 105 -20.93 35.59 -9.39
N ARG A 106 -21.83 36.04 -10.26
CA ARG A 106 -23.26 35.71 -10.14
C ARG A 106 -23.45 34.26 -10.59
N THR A 107 -24.03 33.44 -9.72
CA THR A 107 -24.38 32.05 -10.02
C THR A 107 -25.89 31.87 -10.00
N PRO A 108 -26.47 31.11 -10.94
CA PRO A 108 -27.85 30.64 -10.79
C PRO A 108 -27.96 29.66 -9.61
N ILE A 109 -29.12 29.67 -8.95
CA ILE A 109 -29.50 28.70 -7.93
C ILE A 109 -30.69 27.91 -8.47
N PHE A 110 -30.55 26.59 -8.53
CA PHE A 110 -31.59 25.68 -8.95
C PHE A 110 -32.30 25.13 -7.72
N TRP A 111 -33.61 25.35 -7.62
CA TRP A 111 -34.43 24.78 -6.56
C TRP A 111 -34.89 23.38 -6.96
N ILE A 112 -34.17 22.36 -6.51
CA ILE A 112 -34.52 20.97 -6.76
C ILE A 112 -35.52 20.46 -5.72
N ASN A 113 -36.36 19.50 -6.09
CA ASN A 113 -37.28 18.85 -5.17
C ASN A 113 -36.75 17.48 -4.75
N ILE A 114 -36.46 17.31 -3.47
CA ILE A 114 -36.15 16.02 -2.86
C ILE A 114 -37.47 15.41 -2.41
N LYS A 115 -37.82 14.24 -2.98
CA LYS A 115 -39.05 13.52 -2.66
C LYS A 115 -38.73 12.15 -2.09
N ARG A 116 -39.38 11.80 -0.98
CA ARG A 116 -39.36 10.45 -0.42
C ARG A 116 -40.70 10.16 0.24
N ARG A 117 -41.35 9.05 -0.16
CA ARG A 117 -42.70 8.67 0.30
C ARG A 117 -43.70 9.83 0.11
N LEU A 118 -44.35 10.26 1.19
CA LEU A 118 -45.34 11.35 1.20
C LEU A 118 -44.73 12.72 1.49
N ALA A 119 -43.41 12.83 1.67
CA ALA A 119 -42.73 14.06 1.99
C ALA A 119 -41.97 14.62 0.77
N SER A 120 -41.96 15.95 0.65
CA SER A 120 -41.18 16.68 -0.36
C SER A 120 -40.53 17.91 0.28
N ARG A 121 -39.27 18.18 -0.04
CA ARG A 121 -38.50 19.34 0.42
C ARG A 121 -37.77 19.98 -0.75
N GLN A 122 -37.79 21.30 -0.83
CA GLN A 122 -36.95 22.05 -1.77
C GLN A 122 -35.52 22.17 -1.24
N PHE A 123 -34.55 21.96 -2.10
CA PHE A 123 -33.13 22.09 -1.78
C PHE A 123 -32.44 22.99 -2.82
N PRO A 124 -31.67 24.00 -2.40
CA PRO A 124 -30.95 24.86 -3.32
C PRO A 124 -29.68 24.17 -3.83
N LEU A 125 -29.55 24.10 -5.15
CA LEU A 125 -28.39 23.56 -5.85
C LEU A 125 -27.70 24.68 -6.63
N SER A 126 -26.49 25.05 -6.22
CA SER A 126 -25.69 26.08 -6.89
C SER A 126 -24.96 25.53 -8.11
N TYR A 127 -24.76 26.38 -9.11
CA TYR A 127 -23.90 26.09 -10.25
C TYR A 127 -22.54 26.75 -10.06
N ASN A 128 -21.47 25.97 -10.05
CA ASN A 128 -20.14 26.55 -9.91
C ASN A 128 -19.61 26.98 -11.29
N PRO A 129 -19.49 28.29 -11.58
CA PRO A 129 -19.11 28.77 -12.90
C PRO A 129 -17.63 28.58 -13.24
N VAL A 130 -16.79 28.32 -12.22
CA VAL A 130 -15.36 28.06 -12.42
C VAL A 130 -15.14 26.64 -12.95
N VAL A 131 -15.79 25.66 -12.31
CA VAL A 131 -15.72 24.24 -12.73
C VAL A 131 -16.79 23.85 -13.76
N LYS A 132 -17.72 24.77 -14.06
CA LYS A 132 -18.83 24.62 -15.02
C LYS A 132 -19.76 23.43 -14.74
N HIS A 133 -19.92 23.07 -13.48
CA HIS A 133 -20.77 21.96 -13.03
C HIS A 133 -21.67 22.40 -11.88
N LEU A 134 -22.80 21.71 -11.71
CA LEU A 134 -23.60 21.84 -10.49
C LEU A 134 -22.79 21.33 -9.30
N ASP A 135 -22.88 22.03 -8.17
CA ASP A 135 -22.20 21.60 -6.96
C ASP A 135 -22.70 20.22 -6.53
N ALA A 136 -21.79 19.39 -6.03
CA ALA A 136 -22.17 18.09 -5.52
C ALA A 136 -23.01 18.25 -4.24
N LEU A 137 -24.05 17.43 -4.10
CA LEU A 137 -24.94 17.45 -2.95
C LEU A 137 -24.15 17.19 -1.66
N PRO A 138 -24.07 18.13 -0.71
CA PRO A 138 -23.30 17.91 0.51
C PRO A 138 -24.06 17.02 1.48
N CYS A 139 -23.33 16.27 2.31
CA CYS A 139 -23.89 15.76 3.55
C CYS A 139 -24.25 16.94 4.47
N GLU A 140 -25.52 17.08 4.88
CA GLU A 140 -25.98 18.16 5.77
C GLU A 140 -25.41 18.05 7.20
N SER A 141 -24.70 16.96 7.53
CA SER A 141 -24.01 16.80 8.82
C SER A 141 -22.51 17.10 8.77
N CYS A 142 -21.79 16.63 7.73
CA CYS A 142 -20.32 16.75 7.66
C CYS A 142 -19.80 17.54 6.46
N PHE A 143 -20.70 18.05 5.60
CA PHE A 143 -20.41 18.82 4.39
C PHE A 143 -19.50 18.13 3.36
N ASN A 144 -19.16 16.86 3.55
CA ASN A 144 -18.36 16.10 2.59
C ASN A 144 -19.23 15.65 1.41
N PRO A 145 -18.92 16.03 0.16
CA PRO A 145 -19.73 15.75 -1.01
C PRO A 145 -19.27 14.49 -1.77
N GLN A 146 -18.75 13.48 -1.05
CA GLN A 146 -18.26 12.24 -1.67
C GLN A 146 -19.01 11.01 -1.19
N GLY A 147 -19.28 10.11 -2.15
CA GLY A 147 -19.83 8.77 -1.91
C GLY A 147 -21.35 8.66 -2.08
N VAL A 148 -21.92 7.62 -1.48
CA VAL A 148 -23.37 7.33 -1.54
C VAL A 148 -24.11 8.17 -0.52
N TYR A 149 -25.20 8.80 -0.96
CA TYR A 149 -26.10 9.56 -0.11
C TYR A 149 -27.33 8.76 0.29
N TYR A 150 -27.78 8.99 1.52
CA TYR A 150 -29.06 8.56 2.07
C TYR A 150 -29.89 9.79 2.35
N ILE A 151 -31.19 9.69 2.09
CA ILE A 151 -32.17 10.73 2.42
C ILE A 151 -32.84 10.30 3.73
N CYS A 152 -32.90 11.16 4.74
CA CYS A 152 -33.62 10.87 5.99
C CYS A 152 -35.14 10.71 5.77
N ASP A 153 -35.82 9.88 6.58
CA ASP A 153 -37.28 9.73 6.52
C ASP A 153 -38.03 10.92 7.17
N ASP A 154 -37.46 11.52 8.22
CA ASP A 154 -38.16 12.54 9.03
C ASP A 154 -38.25 13.89 8.26
N ASN A 155 -37.09 14.46 7.91
CA ASN A 155 -36.97 15.81 7.36
C ASN A 155 -36.23 15.85 6.00
N LEU A 156 -36.09 14.69 5.33
CA LEU A 156 -35.46 14.58 4.00
C LEU A 156 -34.02 15.12 3.93
N HIS A 157 -33.27 15.08 5.03
CA HIS A 157 -31.86 15.49 5.04
C HIS A 157 -31.00 14.59 4.15
N ILE A 158 -30.06 15.18 3.40
CA ILE A 158 -29.05 14.47 2.60
C ILE A 158 -27.87 14.10 3.51
N ILE A 159 -27.53 12.81 3.60
CA ILE A 159 -26.55 12.31 4.58
C ILE A 159 -25.64 11.27 3.93
N CYS A 160 -24.34 11.33 4.19
CA CYS A 160 -23.41 10.30 3.74
C CYS A 160 -23.49 9.02 4.58
N ALA A 161 -22.97 7.90 4.07
CA ALA A 161 -22.91 6.62 4.78
C ALA A 161 -22.29 6.72 6.20
N ASN A 162 -21.30 7.60 6.37
CA ASN A 162 -20.62 7.79 7.65
C ASN A 162 -21.47 8.54 8.69
N CYS A 163 -22.38 9.41 8.26
CA CYS A 163 -23.27 10.14 9.16
C CYS A 163 -24.60 9.41 9.38
N PHE A 164 -24.96 8.48 8.49
CA PHE A 164 -26.12 7.59 8.64
C PHE A 164 -25.74 6.25 9.31
N LYS A 165 -25.04 6.33 10.44
CA LYS A 165 -24.55 5.15 11.18
C LYS A 165 -25.64 4.50 12.03
N ALA A 166 -25.49 3.20 12.26
CA ALA A 166 -26.26 2.48 13.25
C ALA A 166 -25.85 2.90 14.66
N CYS A 167 -26.83 3.08 15.56
CA CYS A 167 -26.56 3.28 16.97
C CYS A 167 -25.88 2.02 17.55
N PRO A 168 -24.78 2.17 18.33
CA PRO A 168 -24.09 1.03 18.93
C PRO A 168 -24.94 0.24 19.92
N HIS A 169 -25.98 0.86 20.52
CA HIS A 169 -26.84 0.20 21.50
C HIS A 169 -28.04 -0.52 20.88
N CYS A 170 -28.68 0.04 19.85
CA CYS A 170 -29.92 -0.55 19.28
C CYS A 170 -29.81 -1.03 17.84
N GLY A 171 -28.67 -0.82 17.18
CA GLY A 171 -28.44 -1.24 15.79
C GLY A 171 -29.26 -0.48 14.74
N LYS A 172 -30.19 0.41 15.14
CA LYS A 172 -30.98 1.20 14.19
C LYS A 172 -30.15 2.36 13.63
N ARG A 173 -30.20 2.53 12.31
CA ARG A 173 -29.64 3.70 11.62
C ARG A 173 -30.48 4.92 11.92
N TYR A 174 -29.83 6.04 12.21
CA TYR A 174 -30.51 7.31 12.45
C TYR A 174 -29.77 8.46 11.77
N CYS A 175 -30.50 9.55 11.56
CA CYS A 175 -29.97 10.78 11.01
C CYS A 175 -29.34 11.63 12.11
N ARG A 176 -28.03 11.92 11.99
CA ARG A 176 -27.33 12.84 12.91
C ARG A 176 -27.80 14.28 12.85
N VAL A 177 -28.36 14.72 11.72
CA VAL A 177 -28.91 16.09 11.60
C VAL A 177 -30.21 16.23 12.39
N CYS A 178 -31.07 15.21 12.38
CA CYS A 178 -32.36 15.26 13.10
C CYS A 178 -32.17 15.11 14.62
N HIS A 179 -31.32 14.17 15.04
CA HIS A 179 -31.26 13.72 16.45
C HIS A 179 -29.91 14.03 17.11
N GLY A 180 -29.00 14.71 16.42
CA GLY A 180 -27.66 15.00 16.90
C GLY A 180 -26.83 13.72 17.10
N GLU A 181 -26.16 13.61 18.24
CA GLU A 181 -25.45 12.40 18.63
C GLU A 181 -26.35 11.38 19.33
N LYS A 182 -27.53 11.79 19.78
CA LYS A 182 -28.43 10.95 20.58
C LYS A 182 -29.28 10.07 19.68
N CYS A 183 -29.37 8.79 20.02
CA CYS A 183 -30.24 7.89 19.27
C CYS A 183 -31.72 8.11 19.66
N PRO A 184 -32.65 8.27 18.69
CA PRO A 184 -34.07 8.47 18.99
C PRO A 184 -34.72 7.29 19.74
N LYS A 185 -34.15 6.08 19.63
CA LYS A 185 -34.67 4.88 20.34
C LYS A 185 -34.08 4.71 21.74
N CYS A 186 -32.84 5.11 21.97
CA CYS A 186 -32.13 4.88 23.23
C CYS A 186 -32.05 6.11 24.13
N THR A 187 -32.39 7.30 23.60
CA THR A 187 -32.26 8.62 24.26
C THR A 187 -30.89 8.87 24.91
N LYS A 188 -29.88 8.14 24.44
CA LYS A 188 -28.46 8.23 24.76
C LYS A 188 -27.68 8.52 23.49
#